data_AF-A0A9Q1HBT3-F1
#
_entry.id   AF-A0A9Q1HBT3-F1
#
_cell.length_a   1.000
_cell.length_b   1.000
_cell.length_c   1.000
_cell.angle_alpha   90.00
_cell.angle_beta   90.00
_cell.angle_gamma   90.00
#
_symmetry.space_group_name_H-M   'P 1'
#
loop_
_entity.id
_entity.type
_entity.pdbx_description
1 polymer ?
#
loop_
_entity_poly.entity_id
_entity_poly.type
_entity_poly.pdbx_seq_one_letter_code
_entity_poly.pdbx_strand_id
1 'polypeptide(L)'
;MAEASSSSRDVLNTPLSVSDFQYLAQELKEEWLIVARGLNISDADIYNLRSDYGRHSETEVKYQMFVRWDQREAANATRTALAEALEAAGRSKLATFVLTGG
;
A
#
# COMPACT_ATOMS: atom_id res chain seq x y z
N MET A 1 -21.29 29.68 -12.83
CA MET A 1 -19.87 30.07 -12.68
C MET A 1 -19.20 28.96 -11.90
N ALA A 2 -18.01 28.54 -12.33
CA ALA A 2 -17.24 27.35 -11.93
C ALA A 2 -17.24 27.13 -10.40
N GLU A 3 -17.36 25.90 -9.89
CA GLU A 3 -16.19 25.03 -9.72
C GLU A 3 -16.50 23.56 -10.03
N ALA A 4 -16.13 23.15 -11.24
CA ALA A 4 -15.89 21.76 -11.56
C ALA A 4 -14.42 21.43 -11.27
N SER A 5 -14.15 20.23 -10.77
CA SER A 5 -12.93 19.44 -11.07
C SER A 5 -11.73 19.41 -10.11
N SER A 6 -11.77 19.94 -8.88
CA SER A 6 -10.62 19.79 -7.95
C SER A 6 -10.59 18.47 -7.17
N SER A 7 -11.75 17.90 -6.81
CA SER A 7 -11.83 16.87 -5.76
C SER A 7 -11.14 15.52 -6.07
N SER A 8 -10.83 15.20 -7.33
CA SER A 8 -10.23 13.90 -7.70
C SER A 8 -8.70 13.89 -7.66
N ARG A 9 -8.04 15.06 -7.68
CA ARG A 9 -6.57 15.15 -7.59
C ARG A 9 -6.09 15.13 -6.14
N ASP A 10 -6.87 15.74 -5.24
CA ASP A 10 -6.56 15.79 -3.82
C ASP A 10 -6.63 14.40 -3.16
N VAL A 11 -7.60 13.56 -3.53
CA VAL A 11 -7.76 12.20 -2.98
C VAL A 11 -6.63 11.25 -3.34
N LEU A 12 -5.91 11.49 -4.45
CA LEU A 12 -4.76 10.67 -4.87
C LEU A 12 -3.47 11.07 -4.15
N ASN A 13 -3.38 12.34 -3.74
CA ASN A 13 -2.28 12.90 -2.96
C ASN A 13 -2.51 12.80 -1.45
N THR A 14 -3.60 12.17 -1.03
CA THR A 14 -3.89 11.94 0.38
C THR A 14 -3.16 10.68 0.83
N PRO A 15 -2.37 10.73 1.94
CA PRO A 15 -1.76 9.54 2.50
C PRO A 15 -2.85 8.53 2.89
N LEU A 16 -2.55 7.25 2.70
CA LEU A 16 -3.49 6.19 3.07
C LEU A 16 -3.68 6.14 4.57
N SER A 17 -4.90 5.81 4.99
CA SER A 17 -5.20 5.72 6.40
C SER A 17 -4.71 4.37 6.94
N VAL A 18 -4.44 4.32 8.24
CA VAL A 18 -4.04 3.08 8.95
C VAL A 18 -5.01 1.94 8.67
N SER A 19 -6.31 2.24 8.60
CA SER A 19 -7.38 1.30 8.30
C SER A 19 -7.24 0.67 6.90
N ASP A 20 -6.81 1.45 5.90
CA ASP A 20 -6.62 0.97 4.53
C ASP A 20 -5.47 -0.05 4.50
N PHE A 21 -4.36 0.25 5.18
CA PHE A 21 -3.22 -0.66 5.28
C PHE A 21 -3.58 -1.97 5.98
N GLN A 22 -4.39 -1.93 7.04
CA GLN A 22 -4.87 -3.13 7.72
C GLN A 22 -5.75 -3.98 6.81
N TYR A 23 -6.67 -3.35 6.07
CA TYR A 23 -7.54 -4.04 5.12
C TYR A 23 -6.73 -4.72 4.00
N LEU A 24 -5.79 -3.99 3.40
CA LEU A 24 -4.89 -4.52 2.38
C LEU A 24 -4.04 -5.68 2.91
N ALA A 25 -3.46 -5.53 4.10
CA ALA A 25 -2.65 -6.58 4.73
C ALA A 25 -3.43 -7.87 5.03
N GLN A 26 -4.73 -7.76 5.30
CA GLN A 26 -5.62 -8.92 5.49
C GLN A 26 -5.99 -9.60 4.16
N GLU A 27 -6.27 -8.81 3.13
CA GLU A 27 -6.67 -9.33 1.82
C GLU A 27 -5.49 -9.92 1.02
N LEU A 28 -4.30 -9.39 1.24
CA LEU A 28 -3.08 -9.85 0.61
C LEU A 28 -2.58 -11.12 1.29
N LYS A 29 -2.51 -12.21 0.52
CA LYS A 29 -1.98 -13.51 0.99
C LYS A 29 -0.52 -13.66 0.60
N GLU A 30 -0.20 -14.39 -0.46
CA GLU A 30 1.17 -14.62 -0.93
C GLU A 30 1.65 -13.52 -1.90
N GLU A 31 0.70 -12.79 -2.50
CA GLU A 31 0.94 -11.75 -3.50
C GLU A 31 1.56 -10.47 -2.93
N TRP A 32 1.55 -10.30 -1.61
CA TRP A 32 2.16 -9.15 -0.93
C TRP A 32 3.66 -9.00 -1.24
N LEU A 33 4.38 -10.08 -1.56
CA LEU A 33 5.78 -10.03 -1.98
C LEU A 33 5.95 -9.31 -3.32
N ILE A 34 4.99 -9.49 -4.24
CA ILE A 34 4.96 -8.80 -5.53
C ILE A 34 4.67 -7.32 -5.29
N VAL A 35 3.70 -7.02 -4.42
CA VAL A 35 3.40 -5.65 -4.00
C VAL A 35 4.63 -5.00 -3.36
N ALA A 36 5.33 -5.68 -2.45
CA ALA A 36 6.54 -5.18 -1.81
C ALA A 36 7.62 -4.79 -2.82
N ARG A 37 7.87 -5.66 -3.80
CA ARG A 37 8.82 -5.39 -4.89
C ARG A 37 8.36 -4.24 -5.77
N GLY A 38 7.06 -4.15 -6.06
CA GLY A 38 6.47 -3.02 -6.78
C GLY A 38 6.62 -1.69 -6.05
N LEU A 39 6.56 -1.71 -4.72
CA LEU A 39 6.82 -0.57 -3.83
C LEU A 39 8.32 -0.31 -3.58
N ASN A 40 9.19 -0.96 -4.36
CA ASN A 40 10.64 -0.84 -4.27
C ASN A 40 11.21 -1.22 -2.87
N ILE A 41 10.50 -2.08 -2.14
CA ILE A 41 10.97 -2.65 -0.88
C ILE A 41 11.87 -3.83 -1.23
N SER A 42 13.13 -3.74 -0.80
CA SER A 42 14.13 -4.77 -1.07
C SER A 42 13.81 -6.07 -0.33
N ASP A 43 14.20 -7.22 -0.90
CA ASP A 43 14.04 -8.52 -0.23
C ASP A 43 14.72 -8.56 1.16
N ALA A 44 15.78 -7.77 1.37
CA ALA A 44 16.41 -7.59 2.68
C ALA A 44 15.49 -6.90 3.69
N ASP A 45 14.76 -5.85 3.29
CA ASP A 45 13.75 -5.19 4.14
C ASP A 45 12.59 -6.15 4.44
N ILE A 46 12.13 -6.92 3.45
CA ILE A 46 11.10 -7.95 3.62
C ILE A 46 11.56 -9.02 4.61
N TYR A 47 12.81 -9.49 4.48
CA TYR A 47 13.39 -10.47 5.39
C TYR A 47 13.48 -9.93 6.81
N ASN A 48 13.91 -8.67 6.98
CA ASN A 48 13.94 -8.01 8.28
C ASN A 48 12.54 -7.88 8.88
N LEU A 49 11.55 -7.45 8.10
CA LEU A 49 10.15 -7.37 8.55
C LEU A 49 9.61 -8.73 8.99
N ARG A 50 9.93 -9.80 8.25
CA ARG A 50 9.53 -11.16 8.61
C ARG A 50 10.28 -11.69 9.83
N SER A 51 11.54 -11.31 10.01
CA SER A 51 12.32 -11.67 11.20
C SER A 51 11.79 -10.97 12.46
N ASP A 52 11.45 -9.68 12.33
CA ASP A 52 11.00 -8.82 13.43
C ASP A 52 9.54 -9.09 13.82
N TYR A 53 8.62 -9.12 12.83
CA TYR A 53 7.18 -9.25 13.04
C TYR A 53 6.61 -10.63 12.70
N GLY A 54 7.37 -11.50 12.05
CA GLY A 54 6.86 -12.81 11.61
C GLY A 54 6.57 -13.79 12.75
N ARG A 55 7.01 -13.50 13.97
CA ARG A 55 6.57 -14.22 15.19
C ARG A 55 5.14 -13.88 15.62
N HIS A 56 4.63 -12.72 15.20
CA HIS A 56 3.29 -12.26 15.56
C HIS A 56 2.26 -12.81 14.58
N SER A 57 2.34 -12.38 13.32
CA SER A 57 1.46 -12.82 12.24
C SER A 57 1.95 -12.29 10.90
N GLU A 58 1.65 -13.02 9.83
CA GLU A 58 1.98 -12.59 8.46
C GLU A 58 1.25 -11.31 8.07
N THR A 59 0.05 -11.08 8.63
CA THR A 59 -0.70 -9.82 8.46
C THR A 59 0.02 -8.62 9.09
N GLU A 60 0.67 -8.80 10.25
CA GLU A 60 1.45 -7.74 10.90
C GLU A 60 2.67 -7.37 10.06
N VAL A 61 3.36 -8.37 9.49
CA VAL A 61 4.48 -8.16 8.57
C VAL A 61 4.04 -7.32 7.35
N LYS A 62 2.88 -7.63 6.78
CA LYS A 62 2.30 -6.90 5.63
C LYS A 62 1.89 -5.48 6.00
N TYR A 63 1.29 -5.30 7.17
CA TYR A 63 0.94 -3.98 7.68
C TYR A 63 2.20 -3.11 7.87
N GLN A 64 3.21 -3.66 8.54
CA GLN A 64 4.48 -2.95 8.76
C GLN A 64 5.24 -2.65 7.48
N MET A 65 5.09 -3.49 6.45
CA MET A 65 5.59 -3.21 5.12
C MET A 65 4.98 -1.94 4.53
N PHE A 66 3.65 -1.78 4.60
CA PHE A 66 2.99 -0.56 4.11
C PHE A 66 3.36 0.68 4.91
N VAL A 67 3.45 0.55 6.24
CA VAL A 67 3.90 1.64 7.11
C VAL A 67 5.34 2.04 6.78
N ARG A 68 6.23 1.08 6.53
CA ARG A 68 7.61 1.35 6.10
C ARG A 68 7.68 2.04 4.74
N TRP A 69 6.85 1.62 3.79
CA TRP A 69 6.78 2.25 2.48
C TRP A 69 6.29 3.70 2.60
N ASP A 70 5.20 3.92 3.33
CA ASP A 70 4.66 5.26 3.60
C ASP A 70 5.70 6.17 4.27
N GLN A 71 6.42 5.66 5.27
CA GLN A 71 7.50 6.39 5.96
C GLN A 71 8.72 6.67 5.07
N ARG A 72 9.10 5.72 4.19
CA ARG A 72 10.25 5.89 3.29
C ARG A 72 9.95 6.89 2.18
N GLU A 73 8.79 6.76 1.57
CA GLU A 73 8.45 7.52 0.39
C GLU A 73 7.83 8.88 0.73
N ALA A 74 7.19 9.04 1.90
CA ALA A 74 6.66 10.26 2.56
C ALA A 74 6.00 11.34 1.66
N ALA A 75 6.73 11.88 0.67
CA ALA A 75 6.26 12.77 -0.38
C ALA A 75 5.85 12.06 -1.70
N ASN A 76 6.37 10.85 -1.97
CA ASN A 76 6.08 10.05 -3.17
C ASN A 76 5.17 8.84 -2.90
N ALA A 77 4.83 8.59 -1.63
CA ALA A 77 3.93 7.52 -1.20
C ALA A 77 2.48 7.84 -1.61
N THR A 78 2.25 7.82 -2.93
CA THR A 78 0.96 8.16 -3.52
C THR A 78 0.10 6.91 -3.63
N ARG A 79 -1.21 7.10 -3.52
CA ARG A 79 -2.20 6.04 -3.75
C ARG A 79 -2.03 5.38 -5.11
N THR A 80 -1.54 6.13 -6.09
CA THR A 80 -1.22 5.65 -7.43
C THR A 80 -0.10 4.60 -7.41
N ALA A 81 1.04 4.87 -6.76
CA ALA A 81 2.13 3.90 -6.70
C ALA A 81 1.71 2.60 -6.00
N LEU A 82 0.90 2.69 -4.94
CA LEU A 82 0.34 1.51 -4.30
C LEU A 82 -0.65 0.76 -5.20
N ALA A 83 -1.53 1.49 -5.89
CA ALA A 83 -2.49 0.90 -6.81
C ALA A 83 -1.78 0.17 -7.96
N GLU A 84 -0.73 0.75 -8.54
CA GLU A 84 0.09 0.12 -9.58
C GLU A 84 0.75 -1.17 -9.07
N ALA A 85 1.31 -1.16 -7.86
CA ALA A 85 1.89 -2.35 -7.24
C ALA A 85 0.83 -3.44 -6.98
N LEU A 86 -0.38 -3.05 -6.56
CA LEU A 86 -1.51 -3.96 -6.37
C LEU A 86 -2.01 -4.54 -7.71
N GLU A 87 -2.10 -3.74 -8.77
CA GLU A 87 -2.46 -4.21 -10.11
C GLU A 87 -1.42 -5.19 -10.67
N ALA A 88 -0.14 -4.89 -10.50
CA ALA A 88 0.95 -5.79 -10.88
C ALA A 88 0.88 -7.14 -10.12
N ALA A 89 0.37 -7.11 -8.90
CA ALA A 89 0.11 -8.30 -8.09
C ALA A 89 -1.25 -8.96 -8.39
N GLY A 90 -1.98 -8.56 -9.45
CA GLY A 90 -3.27 -9.14 -9.82
C GLY A 90 -4.46 -8.69 -8.96
N ARG A 91 -4.26 -7.69 -8.08
CA ARG A 91 -5.25 -7.18 -7.12
C ARG A 91 -5.88 -5.86 -7.58
N SER A 92 -6.31 -5.79 -8.84
CA SER A 92 -6.95 -4.59 -9.43
C SER A 92 -8.21 -4.14 -8.68
N LYS A 93 -8.90 -5.04 -7.96
CA LYS A 93 -10.00 -4.68 -7.06
C LYS A 93 -9.53 -3.82 -5.88
N LEU A 94 -8.42 -4.20 -5.26
CA LEU A 94 -7.83 -3.44 -4.15
C LEU A 94 -7.21 -2.13 -4.64
N ALA A 95 -6.59 -2.15 -5.82
CA ALA A 95 -6.08 -0.94 -6.47
C ALA A 95 -7.20 0.09 -6.73
N THR A 96 -8.32 -0.35 -7.30
CA THR A 96 -9.49 0.50 -7.53
C THR A 96 -10.07 1.06 -6.22
N PHE A 97 -10.09 0.25 -5.15
CA PHE A 97 -10.52 0.69 -3.82
C PHE A 97 -9.63 1.82 -3.28
N VAL A 98 -8.31 1.63 -3.35
CA VAL A 98 -7.30 2.62 -2.95
C VAL A 98 -7.42 3.93 -3.74
N LEU A 99 -7.70 3.85 -5.05
CA LEU A 99 -7.85 5.01 -5.93
C LEU A 99 -9.18 5.76 -5.76
N THR A 100 -10.26 5.04 -5.44
CA THR A 100 -11.61 5.63 -5.32
C THR A 100 -11.83 6.29 -3.96
N GLY A 101 -11.03 5.93 -2.95
CA GLY A 101 -11.27 6.33 -1.57
C GLY A 101 -12.36 5.47 -0.94
N GLY A 102 -11.99 4.68 0.08
CA GLY A 102 -12.93 3.97 0.93
C GLY A 102 -13.78 4.89 1.79
#